data_AF-A0AAV5XWT6-F1
#
_entry.id   AF-A0AAV5XWT6-F1
#
_cell.length_a   1.000
_cell.length_b   1.000
_cell.length_c   1.000
_cell.angle_alpha   90.00
_cell.angle_beta   90.00
_cell.angle_gamma   90.00
#
_symmetry.space_group_name_H-M   'P 1'
#
loop_
_entity.id
_entity.type
_entity.pdbx_description
1 polymer ?
#
loop_
_entity_poly.entity_id
_entity_poly.type
_entity_poly.pdbx_seq_one_letter_code
_entity_poly.pdbx_strand_id
1 'polypeptide(L)'
;AGLLVGLESQVPGIYRRNLPPLKPLYGFTDHEVEFFAIHIEADEVHGERGYEIVETYATTPAERQQAVEAVRQATEMRWQYMSGLHRAHVLKEDL
;
A
#
# COMPACT_ATOMS: atom_id res chain seq x y z
N ALA A 1 -7.80 9.83 -9.51
CA ALA A 1 -6.70 8.94 -9.08
C ALA A 1 -6.50 8.87 -7.56
N GLY A 2 -7.42 9.36 -6.70
CA GLY A 2 -7.25 9.26 -5.24
C GLY A 2 -7.15 7.81 -4.73
N LEU A 3 -7.87 6.87 -5.34
CA LEU A 3 -7.75 5.45 -5.01
C LEU A 3 -6.33 4.91 -5.31
N LEU A 4 -5.74 5.26 -6.45
CA LEU A 4 -4.39 4.85 -6.84
C LEU A 4 -3.35 5.37 -5.84
N VAL A 5 -3.46 6.66 -5.47
CA VAL A 5 -2.61 7.25 -4.42
C VAL A 5 -2.72 6.44 -3.13
N GLY A 6 -3.94 6.16 -2.69
CA GLY A 6 -4.17 5.41 -1.46
C GLY A 6 -3.66 3.96 -1.52
N LEU A 7 -3.56 3.32 -2.68
CA LEU A 7 -3.09 1.93 -2.77
C LEU A 7 -1.56 1.84 -2.90
N GLU A 8 -0.97 2.62 -3.80
CA GLU A 8 0.44 2.46 -4.20
C GLU A 8 1.41 3.20 -3.28
N SER A 9 1.05 4.41 -2.81
CA SER A 9 1.98 5.26 -2.04
C SER A 9 2.43 4.65 -0.71
N GLN A 10 1.68 3.67 -0.18
CA GLN A 10 2.00 3.00 1.08
C GLN A 10 3.05 1.89 0.90
N VAL A 11 3.14 1.29 -0.29
CA VAL A 11 3.89 0.04 -0.53
C VAL A 11 5.38 0.21 -0.24
N PRO A 12 6.09 1.25 -0.72
CA PRO A 12 7.52 1.41 -0.47
C PRO A 12 7.84 1.52 1.03
N GLY A 13 7.02 2.28 1.78
CA GLY A 13 7.20 2.46 3.23
C GLY A 13 7.02 1.16 4.02
N ILE A 14 6.09 0.30 3.59
CA ILE A 14 5.83 -1.00 4.22
C ILE A 14 6.92 -2.00 3.86
N TYR A 15 7.25 -2.14 2.58
CA TYR A 15 8.20 -3.15 2.10
C TYR A 15 9.64 -2.87 2.56
N ARG A 16 10.05 -1.60 2.69
CA ARG A 16 11.33 -1.25 3.31
C ARG A 16 11.50 -1.77 4.74
N ARG A 17 10.41 -1.96 5.47
CA ARG A 17 10.41 -2.51 6.84
C ARG A 17 10.25 -4.03 6.86
N ASN A 18 9.43 -4.57 5.96
CA ASN A 18 9.11 -5.99 5.94
C ASN A 18 10.18 -6.83 5.27
N LEU A 19 10.89 -6.30 4.27
CA LEU A 19 11.88 -7.02 3.48
C LEU A 19 13.13 -7.46 4.29
N PRO A 20 13.77 -6.59 5.10
CA PRO A 20 15.00 -6.96 5.82
C PRO A 20 14.92 -8.24 6.66
N PRO A 21 13.84 -8.53 7.42
CA PRO A 21 13.77 -9.75 8.21
C PRO A 21 13.49 -11.04 7.41
N LEU A 22 12.96 -10.97 6.17
CA LEU A 22 12.49 -12.17 5.44
C LEU A 22 13.59 -13.23 5.24
N LYS A 23 14.81 -12.81 4.93
CA LYS A 23 15.93 -13.74 4.76
C LYS A 23 16.46 -14.27 6.10
N PRO A 24 16.96 -13.42 7.03
CA PRO A 24 17.62 -13.92 8.24
C PRO A 24 16.67 -14.57 9.26
N LEU A 25 15.37 -14.20 9.28
CA LEU A 25 14.42 -14.73 10.27
C LEU A 25 13.48 -15.78 9.69
N TYR A 26 13.19 -15.73 8.39
CA TYR A 26 12.21 -16.61 7.75
C TYR A 26 12.79 -17.49 6.63
N GLY A 27 14.08 -17.38 6.33
CA GLY A 27 14.78 -18.29 5.42
C GLY A 27 14.50 -18.09 3.94
N PHE A 28 13.95 -16.94 3.55
CA PHE A 28 13.66 -16.62 2.14
C PHE A 28 14.95 -16.54 1.31
N THR A 29 14.86 -16.97 0.06
CA THR A 29 15.92 -16.86 -0.95
C THR A 29 15.92 -15.48 -1.63
N ASP A 30 16.99 -15.17 -2.38
CA ASP A 30 17.07 -13.92 -3.16
C ASP A 30 15.95 -13.78 -4.18
N HIS A 31 15.57 -14.88 -4.83
CA HIS A 31 14.49 -14.87 -5.82
C HIS A 31 13.11 -14.66 -5.18
N GLU A 32 12.85 -15.26 -4.01
CA GLU A 32 11.55 -15.08 -3.31
C GLU A 32 11.37 -13.66 -2.78
N VAL A 33 12.46 -12.94 -2.50
CA VAL A 33 12.39 -11.54 -2.05
C VAL A 33 12.42 -10.51 -3.17
N GLU A 34 12.75 -10.93 -4.40
CA GLU A 34 12.87 -10.06 -5.58
C GLU A 34 11.61 -9.24 -5.84
N PHE A 35 10.44 -9.86 -5.66
CA PHE A 35 9.13 -9.19 -5.76
C PHE A 35 9.06 -7.92 -4.93
N PHE A 36 9.49 -7.97 -3.66
CA PHE A 36 9.42 -6.83 -2.76
C PHE A 36 10.40 -5.74 -3.13
N ALA A 37 11.61 -6.11 -3.57
CA ALA A 37 12.64 -5.16 -3.99
C ALA A 37 12.18 -4.35 -5.21
N ILE A 38 11.61 -5.03 -6.22
CA ILE A 38 11.08 -4.38 -7.42
C ILE A 38 9.94 -3.42 -7.06
N HIS A 39 9.01 -3.83 -6.19
CA HIS A 39 7.87 -2.98 -5.83
C HIS A 39 8.26 -1.76 -4.99
N ILE A 40 9.36 -1.82 -4.22
CA ILE A 40 9.86 -0.62 -3.53
C ILE A 40 10.23 0.47 -4.53
N GLU A 41 10.86 0.12 -5.65
CA GLU A 41 11.29 1.09 -6.67
C GLU A 41 10.13 1.47 -7.61
N ALA A 42 9.38 0.48 -8.10
CA ALA A 42 8.31 0.72 -9.07
C ALA A 42 7.16 1.55 -8.48
N ASP A 43 6.78 1.30 -7.23
CA ASP A 43 5.60 1.94 -6.63
C ASP A 43 5.89 3.36 -6.15
N GLU A 44 7.16 3.79 -6.07
CA GLU A 44 7.48 5.21 -5.93
C GLU A 44 7.04 6.00 -7.17
N VAL A 45 7.32 5.47 -8.35
CA VAL A 45 6.91 6.07 -9.62
C VAL A 45 5.39 6.01 -9.80
N HIS A 46 4.77 4.89 -9.46
CA HIS A 46 3.31 4.76 -9.54
C HIS A 46 2.58 5.69 -8.57
N GLY A 47 3.08 5.79 -7.33
CA GLY A 47 2.56 6.71 -6.32
C GLY A 47 2.64 8.16 -6.79
N GLU A 48 3.81 8.58 -7.27
CA GLU A 48 4.04 9.94 -7.80
C GLU A 48 3.07 10.29 -8.93
N ARG A 49 2.92 9.41 -9.94
CA ARG A 49 1.95 9.61 -11.03
C ARG A 49 0.51 9.73 -10.53
N GLY A 50 0.16 8.99 -9.48
CA GLY A 50 -1.15 9.12 -8.83
C GLY A 50 -1.38 10.51 -8.27
N TYR A 51 -0.37 11.09 -7.60
CA TYR A 51 -0.41 12.45 -7.09
C TYR A 51 -0.50 13.47 -8.23
N GLU A 52 0.35 13.36 -9.25
CA GLU A 52 0.34 14.26 -10.42
C GLU A 52 -1.05 14.34 -11.07
N ILE A 53 -1.74 13.20 -11.23
CA ILE A 53 -3.11 13.16 -11.78
C ILE A 53 -4.09 13.88 -10.84
N VAL A 54 -4.01 13.64 -9.53
CA VAL A 54 -4.90 14.32 -8.58
C VAL A 54 -4.66 15.83 -8.59
N GLU A 55 -3.40 16.27 -8.53
CA GLU A 55 -3.04 17.68 -8.51
C GLU A 55 -3.42 18.41 -9.80
N THR A 56 -3.26 17.75 -10.95
CA THR A 56 -3.58 18.33 -12.26
C THR A 56 -5.09 18.45 -12.48
N TYR A 57 -5.87 17.42 -12.11
CA TYR A 57 -7.28 17.31 -12.53
C TYR A 57 -8.30 17.60 -11.41
N ALA A 58 -7.95 17.51 -10.13
CA ALA A 58 -8.84 17.90 -9.03
C ALA A 58 -8.76 19.42 -8.76
N THR A 59 -9.36 20.20 -9.65
CA THR A 59 -9.18 21.66 -9.68
C THR A 59 -10.14 22.42 -8.76
N THR A 60 -11.25 21.80 -8.37
CA THR A 60 -12.24 22.39 -7.46
C THR A 60 -12.12 21.85 -6.03
N PRO A 61 -12.60 22.58 -5.00
CA PRO A 61 -12.64 22.07 -3.63
C PRO A 61 -13.41 20.74 -3.50
N ALA A 62 -14.50 20.58 -4.25
CA ALA A 62 -15.32 19.37 -4.23
C ALA A 62 -14.55 18.15 -4.79
N GLU A 63 -13.87 18.30 -5.93
CA GLU A 63 -13.06 17.23 -6.53
C GLU A 63 -11.88 16.84 -5.64
N ARG A 64 -11.23 17.80 -4.99
CA ARG A 64 -10.14 17.53 -4.03
C ARG A 64 -10.66 16.74 -2.83
N GLN A 65 -11.84 17.11 -2.32
CA GLN A 65 -12.47 16.36 -1.23
C GLN A 65 -12.80 14.92 -1.66
N GLN A 66 -13.29 14.72 -2.89
CA GLN A 66 -13.53 13.38 -3.44
C GLN A 66 -12.23 12.58 -3.57
N ALA A 67 -11.13 13.20 -3.99
CA ALA A 67 -9.83 12.54 -4.06
C ALA A 67 -9.34 12.10 -2.68
N VAL A 68 -9.44 12.97 -1.67
CA VAL A 68 -9.09 12.65 -0.28
C VAL A 68 -9.95 11.50 0.26
N GLU A 69 -11.24 11.53 -0.01
CA GLU A 69 -12.15 10.45 0.42
C GLU A 69 -11.80 9.11 -0.25
N ALA A 70 -11.43 9.12 -1.54
CA ALA A 70 -10.97 7.92 -2.23
C ALA A 70 -9.65 7.38 -1.64
N VAL A 71 -8.72 8.25 -1.24
CA VAL A 71 -7.49 7.84 -0.53
C VAL A 71 -7.85 7.17 0.80
N ARG A 72 -8.75 7.79 1.58
CA ARG A 72 -9.23 7.25 2.86
C ARG A 72 -9.82 5.85 2.68
N GLN A 73 -10.70 5.66 1.70
CA GLN A 73 -11.31 4.36 1.41
C GLN A 73 -10.27 3.30 1.02
N ALA A 74 -9.32 3.63 0.14
CA ALA A 74 -8.22 2.71 -0.20
C ALA A 74 -7.41 2.28 1.04
N THR A 75 -7.07 3.24 1.92
CA THR A 75 -6.32 2.94 3.15
C THR A 75 -7.12 2.07 4.12
N GLU A 76 -8.43 2.29 4.22
CA GLU A 76 -9.32 1.49 5.05
C GLU A 76 -9.46 0.05 4.52
N MET A 77 -9.55 -0.14 3.21
CA MET A 77 -9.57 -1.48 2.60
C MET A 77 -8.31 -2.30 2.96
N ARG A 78 -7.12 -1.69 2.86
CA ARG A 78 -5.87 -2.35 3.27
C ARG A 78 -5.87 -2.67 4.76
N TRP A 79 -6.34 -1.73 5.60
CA TRP A 79 -6.45 -1.94 7.04
C TRP A 79 -7.38 -3.11 7.38
N GLN A 80 -8.55 -3.18 6.74
CA GLN A 80 -9.51 -4.27 6.92
C GLN A 80 -8.93 -5.61 6.48
N TYR A 81 -8.23 -5.66 5.34
CA TYR A 81 -7.55 -6.86 4.87
C TYR A 81 -6.52 -7.37 5.88
N MET A 82 -5.62 -6.51 6.35
CA MET A 82 -4.61 -6.88 7.35
C MET A 82 -5.22 -7.26 8.70
N SER A 83 -6.27 -6.54 9.12
CA SER A 83 -7.02 -6.86 10.34
C SER A 83 -7.68 -8.22 10.26
N GLY A 84 -8.24 -8.57 9.09
CA GLY A 84 -8.79 -9.91 8.83
C GLY A 84 -7.74 -11.00 8.96
N LEU A 85 -6.57 -10.83 8.33
CA LEU A 85 -5.44 -11.77 8.47
C LEU A 85 -4.99 -11.92 9.93
N HIS A 86 -4.91 -10.81 10.67
CA HIS A 86 -4.54 -10.84 12.09
C HIS A 86 -5.56 -11.61 12.93
N ARG A 87 -6.86 -11.34 12.75
CA ARG A 87 -7.93 -12.07 13.47
C ARG A 87 -7.90 -13.57 13.19
N ALA A 88 -7.73 -13.95 11.92
CA ALA A 88 -7.70 -15.34 11.50
C ALA A 88 -6.44 -16.10 11.97
N HIS A 89 -5.24 -15.49 11.83
CA HIS A 89 -3.98 -16.22 11.99
C HIS A 89 -3.22 -15.92 13.28
N VAL A 90 -3.46 -14.76 13.90
CA VAL A 90 -2.80 -14.37 15.16
C VAL A 90 -3.73 -14.59 16.34
N LEU A 91 -4.95 -14.03 16.30
CA LEU A 91 -5.94 -14.19 17.37
C LEU A 91 -6.68 -15.52 17.31
N LYS A 92 -6.76 -16.13 16.12
CA LYS A 92 -7.50 -17.38 15.87
C LYS A 92 -8.96 -17.27 16.29
N GLU A 93 -9.59 -16.15 15.96
CA GLU A 93 -11.03 -15.98 16.16
C GLU A 93 -11.81 -16.95 15.28
N ASP A 94 -12.92 -17.48 15.81
CA ASP A 94 -13.87 -18.27 15.03
C ASP A 94 -14.69 -17.29 14.18
N LEU A 95 -14.38 -17.20 12.88
CA LEU A 95 -14.91 -16.21 11.92
C LEU A 95 -16.11 -16.75 11.14
#